data_AF-A0A933IBK6-F1
#
_entry.id   AF-A0A933IBK6-F1
#
_cell.length_a   1.000
_cell.length_b   1.000
_cell.length_c   1.000
_cell.angle_alpha   90.00
_cell.angle_beta   90.00
_cell.angle_gamma   90.00
#
_symmetry.space_group_name_H-M   'P 1'
#
loop_
_entity.id
_entity.type
_entity.pdbx_description
1 polymer ?
#
loop_
_entity_poly.entity_id
_entity_poly.type
_entity_poly.pdbx_seq_one_letter_code
_entity_poly.pdbx_strand_id
1 'polypeptide(L)'
;VSLYDRLRGKVPPYGFSVEDIGFVITIDKAGNLVEQPEDLRTKIKANTYDFRESMAPFSNQVDVRSGNAATTPNFMVDKADYIFGMSGNLKKDVYHDSFKKRIDEVCGESRDEGVVAVKSFLSNWNPETSADLRDWKEICGIHGKWVAFRLQGDSRFLHERPEVTKLWSDFIAKEEFSLGVSFLDGEIHNLQPQYAQFKFGSGASLVSFNEVAYESYGKKKGENAPISVEAEFKSSTALKYLLRSRTQRIRIGDATTVFWAERASPIETFFGQVMNPSIEDQAAAIPVQKFLEAVRQGSLPHELEADKNLKFYILGLSLNKARLALRFWHVCSVSELMGRLRDHFSNLEMDHSDKDIPFPGVWHLLKETARETKDISPVLGGALTRSILTGAHYPQSLYQGVVGRIRADGRVNYLRASILKAVLQRNYKKEVPMSLDTERKDVSYLLGRLFAVLEKAQTDAIKVKATIKDRFFSAASAPVN
;
A
#
# COMPACT_ATOMS: atom_id res chain seq x y z
N VAL A 1 11.16 9.88 -18.58
CA VAL A 1 10.54 10.76 -17.57
C VAL A 1 10.28 9.92 -16.33
N SER A 2 10.72 10.34 -15.15
CA SER A 2 10.46 9.58 -13.91
C SER A 2 8.99 9.68 -13.50
N LEU A 3 8.50 8.75 -12.67
CA LEU A 3 7.16 8.85 -12.09
C LEU A 3 6.98 10.16 -11.29
N TYR A 4 8.01 10.59 -10.57
CA TYR A 4 8.01 11.88 -9.89
C TYR A 4 7.78 13.04 -10.86
N ASP A 5 8.50 13.08 -11.99
CA ASP A 5 8.37 14.15 -12.97
C ASP A 5 6.97 14.17 -13.61
N ARG A 6 6.36 12.99 -13.81
CA ARG A 6 4.97 12.84 -14.26
C ARG A 6 3.96 13.37 -13.25
N LEU A 7 4.27 13.26 -11.96
CA LEU A 7 3.41 13.66 -10.85
C LEU A 7 3.64 15.11 -10.40
N ARG A 8 4.47 15.91 -11.08
CA ARG A 8 4.70 17.33 -10.71
C ARG A 8 3.38 18.07 -10.51
N GLY A 9 3.29 18.81 -9.39
CA GLY A 9 2.05 19.48 -8.94
C GLY A 9 1.13 18.60 -8.08
N LYS A 10 1.33 17.28 -8.06
CA LYS A 10 0.65 16.33 -7.14
C LYS A 10 1.57 15.78 -6.04
N VAL A 11 2.88 15.95 -6.20
CA VAL A 11 3.89 15.55 -5.21
C VAL A 11 4.68 16.77 -4.72
N PRO A 12 5.18 16.73 -3.47
CA PRO A 12 6.00 17.81 -2.92
C PRO A 12 7.30 18.04 -3.69
N PRO A 13 7.84 19.27 -3.67
CA PRO A 13 9.19 19.58 -4.14
C PRO A 13 10.27 19.09 -3.15
N TYR A 14 11.54 19.16 -3.57
CA TYR A 14 12.70 18.77 -2.76
C TYR A 14 12.67 19.46 -1.39
N GLY A 15 12.92 18.69 -0.33
CA GLY A 15 12.87 19.16 1.05
C GLY A 15 11.47 19.16 1.68
N PHE A 16 10.45 18.67 0.99
CA PHE A 16 9.09 18.61 1.54
C PHE A 16 8.50 17.20 1.43
N SER A 17 7.55 16.89 2.30
CA SER A 17 6.76 15.65 2.29
C SER A 17 5.30 15.97 2.61
N VAL A 18 4.34 15.24 2.02
CA VAL A 18 2.94 15.26 2.46
C VAL A 18 2.85 14.44 3.73
N GLU A 19 2.24 14.95 4.78
CA GLU A 19 2.30 14.34 6.10
C GLU A 19 1.00 14.50 6.89
N ASP A 20 0.81 13.60 7.85
CA ASP A 20 -0.43 13.46 8.62
C ASP A 20 -0.39 14.41 9.82
N ILE A 21 -1.18 15.47 9.78
CA ILE A 21 -1.34 16.40 10.90
C ILE A 21 -2.49 15.91 11.78
N GLY A 22 -2.18 15.53 13.01
CA GLY A 22 -3.17 15.08 13.97
C GLY A 22 -3.77 16.23 14.76
N PHE A 23 -2.96 17.22 15.12
CA PHE A 23 -3.40 18.34 15.94
C PHE A 23 -2.81 19.67 15.45
N VAL A 24 -3.47 20.77 15.79
CA VAL A 24 -2.93 22.11 15.60
C VAL A 24 -3.07 22.93 16.88
N ILE A 25 -2.06 23.73 17.18
CA ILE A 25 -2.12 24.76 18.23
C ILE A 25 -2.13 26.15 17.63
N THR A 26 -3.03 26.99 18.12
CA THR A 26 -3.12 28.40 17.72
C THR A 26 -2.41 29.27 18.74
N ILE A 27 -1.41 30.02 18.29
CA ILE A 27 -0.65 30.96 19.10
C ILE A 27 -0.87 32.41 18.66
N ASP A 28 -0.85 33.34 19.60
CA ASP A 28 -0.86 34.78 19.30
C ASP A 28 0.53 35.27 18.88
N LYS A 29 0.64 36.56 18.54
CA LYS A 29 1.92 37.18 18.13
C LYS A 29 2.98 37.20 19.24
N ALA A 30 2.59 37.06 20.50
CA ALA A 30 3.50 36.99 21.64
C ALA A 30 3.89 35.53 21.97
N GLY A 31 3.38 34.55 21.23
CA GLY A 31 3.65 33.13 21.44
C GLY A 31 2.81 32.50 22.55
N ASN A 32 1.73 33.15 23.01
CA ASN A 32 0.82 32.54 23.97
C ASN A 32 -0.17 31.63 23.24
N LEU A 33 -0.51 30.51 23.86
CA LEU A 33 -1.58 29.64 23.39
C LEU A 33 -2.94 30.37 23.54
N VAL A 34 -3.65 30.56 22.42
CA VAL A 34 -4.93 31.31 22.40
C VAL A 34 -6.11 30.42 22.78
N GLU A 35 -6.04 29.14 22.41
CA GLU A 35 -7.10 28.17 22.58
C GLU A 35 -6.52 26.77 22.85
N GLN A 36 -7.35 25.87 23.38
CA GLN A 36 -6.96 24.46 23.52
C GLN A 36 -6.65 23.85 22.15
N PRO A 37 -5.72 22.89 22.05
CA PRO A 37 -5.37 22.25 20.79
C PRO A 37 -6.61 21.71 20.04
N GLU A 38 -6.62 21.90 18.73
CA GLU A 38 -7.68 21.41 17.84
C GLU A 38 -7.30 20.02 17.31
N ASP A 39 -8.20 19.05 17.48
CA ASP A 39 -8.06 17.71 16.91
C ASP A 39 -8.47 17.73 15.44
N LEU A 40 -7.51 17.47 14.55
CA LEU A 40 -7.70 17.46 13.10
C LEU A 40 -7.98 16.05 12.56
N ARG A 41 -8.10 15.06 13.44
CA ARG A 41 -8.37 13.67 13.08
C ARG A 41 -9.86 13.45 12.88
N THR A 42 -10.21 12.66 11.88
CA THR A 42 -11.58 12.16 11.68
C THR A 42 -11.62 10.68 12.07
N LYS A 43 -12.38 10.34 13.11
CA LYS A 43 -12.48 8.96 13.58
C LYS A 43 -13.32 8.12 12.62
N ILE A 44 -12.72 7.06 12.07
CA ILE A 44 -13.43 6.09 11.20
C ILE A 44 -14.00 4.96 12.05
N LYS A 45 -13.16 4.36 12.90
CA LYS A 45 -13.53 3.28 13.83
C LYS A 45 -12.53 3.23 14.99
N ALA A 46 -12.68 2.26 15.90
CA ALA A 46 -11.76 2.10 17.03
C ALA A 46 -10.29 2.10 16.55
N ASN A 47 -9.47 2.98 17.13
CA ASN A 47 -8.05 3.17 16.84
C ASN A 47 -7.70 3.39 15.34
N THR A 48 -8.65 3.89 14.55
CA THR A 48 -8.48 4.16 13.12
C THR A 48 -9.02 5.55 12.78
N TYR A 49 -8.15 6.39 12.24
CA TYR A 49 -8.42 7.79 11.95
C TYR A 49 -7.97 8.14 10.54
N ASP A 50 -8.74 8.99 9.87
CA ASP A 50 -8.26 9.81 8.76
C ASP A 50 -7.63 11.09 9.34
N PHE A 51 -6.61 11.61 8.68
CA PHE A 51 -5.82 12.76 9.14
C PHE A 51 -5.91 13.90 8.13
N ARG A 52 -5.78 15.14 8.61
CA ARG A 52 -5.55 16.27 7.73
C ARG A 52 -4.14 16.18 7.16
N GLU A 53 -4.05 16.05 5.85
CA GLU A 53 -2.77 16.04 5.15
C GLU A 53 -2.26 17.48 4.93
N SER A 54 -0.95 17.69 5.09
CA SER A 54 -0.30 18.96 4.76
C SER A 54 1.11 18.71 4.22
N MET A 55 1.55 19.58 3.32
CA MET A 55 2.94 19.59 2.84
C MET A 55 3.83 20.27 3.87
N ALA A 56 4.72 19.48 4.48
CA ALA A 56 5.58 19.91 5.56
C ALA A 56 7.06 19.89 5.13
N PRO A 57 7.89 20.79 5.69
CA PRO A 57 9.34 20.67 5.68
C PRO A 57 9.80 19.29 6.13
N PHE A 58 10.72 18.68 5.39
CA PHE A 58 11.10 17.29 5.60
C PHE A 58 12.56 17.01 5.20
N SER A 59 13.24 16.15 5.97
CA SER A 59 14.51 15.55 5.58
C SER A 59 14.59 14.09 6.03
N ASN A 60 15.36 13.27 5.29
CA ASN A 60 15.52 11.84 5.60
C ASN A 60 16.17 11.58 6.97
N GLN A 61 16.83 12.58 7.56
CA GLN A 61 17.39 12.46 8.91
C GLN A 61 16.28 12.28 9.95
N VAL A 62 15.11 12.89 9.73
CA VAL A 62 13.96 12.79 10.65
C VAL A 62 13.34 11.40 10.62
N ASP A 63 13.40 10.72 9.47
CA ASP A 63 12.82 9.38 9.29
C ASP A 63 13.53 8.31 10.16
N VAL A 64 14.78 8.53 10.59
CA VAL A 64 15.59 7.53 11.32
C VAL A 64 15.76 7.93 12.79
N ARG A 65 14.65 7.97 13.52
CA ARG A 65 14.65 8.14 14.99
C ARG A 65 15.01 6.84 15.73
N SER A 66 16.20 6.30 15.51
CA SER A 66 16.78 5.19 16.31
C SER A 66 18.03 5.64 17.07
N GLY A 67 18.16 5.30 18.36
CA GLY A 67 19.33 5.66 19.18
C GLY A 67 19.28 7.11 19.70
N ASN A 68 20.29 7.94 19.40
CA ASN A 68 20.36 9.38 19.75
C ASN A 68 19.26 10.26 19.10
N ALA A 69 18.16 9.66 18.69
CA ALA A 69 17.01 10.21 17.98
C ALA A 69 16.41 11.49 18.61
N ALA A 70 16.65 11.71 19.90
CA ALA A 70 16.18 12.88 20.64
C ALA A 70 16.61 14.23 20.04
N THR A 71 17.64 14.27 19.19
CA THR A 71 18.21 15.52 18.67
C THR A 71 17.87 15.82 17.20
N THR A 72 16.98 15.06 16.55
CA THR A 72 16.62 15.25 15.13
C THR A 72 15.14 15.64 14.96
N PRO A 73 14.80 16.92 15.18
CA PRO A 73 13.46 17.43 14.97
C PRO A 73 13.14 17.68 13.48
N ASN A 74 11.85 17.69 13.17
CA ASN A 74 11.30 18.37 11.99
C ASN A 74 11.35 19.90 12.18
N PHE A 75 11.01 20.65 11.13
CA PHE A 75 10.98 22.10 11.15
C PHE A 75 9.53 22.63 11.15
N MET A 76 9.16 23.42 12.16
CA MET A 76 7.83 24.08 12.32
C MET A 76 6.62 23.14 12.51
N VAL A 77 6.84 21.83 12.61
CA VAL A 77 5.83 20.81 12.86
C VAL A 77 6.55 19.58 13.44
N ASP A 78 6.06 18.96 14.51
CA ASP A 78 6.64 17.71 15.05
C ASP A 78 5.66 16.99 15.98
N LYS A 79 6.08 15.89 16.59
CA LYS A 79 5.38 15.24 17.69
C LYS A 79 5.34 16.12 18.94
N ALA A 80 4.39 15.80 19.81
CA ALA A 80 4.14 16.53 21.05
C ALA A 80 5.37 16.61 21.99
N ASP A 81 6.23 15.60 21.99
CA ASP A 81 7.45 15.56 22.81
C ASP A 81 8.50 16.59 22.39
N TYR A 82 8.59 16.93 21.10
CA TYR A 82 9.46 18.00 20.60
C TYR A 82 8.82 19.39 20.82
N ILE A 83 7.52 19.53 20.56
CA ILE A 83 6.86 20.84 20.65
C ILE A 83 6.65 21.28 22.11
N PHE A 84 6.18 20.38 22.97
CA PHE A 84 5.82 20.70 24.34
C PHE A 84 6.84 20.22 25.39
N GLY A 85 7.82 19.41 25.00
CA GLY A 85 8.81 18.85 25.93
C GLY A 85 8.27 17.79 26.87
N MET A 86 7.16 17.13 26.52
CA MET A 86 6.52 16.09 27.33
C MET A 86 6.05 14.91 26.49
N SER A 87 6.19 13.70 27.04
CA SER A 87 5.59 12.46 26.50
C SER A 87 4.79 11.78 27.62
N GLY A 88 3.46 11.90 27.56
CA GLY A 88 2.61 11.57 28.71
C GLY A 88 2.95 12.49 29.87
N ASN A 89 3.40 11.94 31.00
CA ASN A 89 3.80 12.71 32.18
C ASN A 89 5.33 12.82 32.33
N LEU A 90 6.10 12.42 31.32
CA LEU A 90 7.56 12.41 31.36
C LEU A 90 8.14 13.58 30.57
N LYS A 91 9.01 14.36 31.21
CA LYS A 91 9.73 15.48 30.60
C LYS A 91 10.75 15.00 29.56
N LYS A 92 10.90 15.78 28.49
CA LYS A 92 11.68 15.47 27.29
C LYS A 92 12.51 16.68 26.84
N ASP A 93 13.29 17.24 27.76
CA ASP A 93 14.08 18.47 27.52
C ASP A 93 14.97 18.37 26.28
N VAL A 94 15.68 17.26 26.10
CA VAL A 94 16.54 17.04 24.91
C VAL A 94 15.76 17.17 23.60
N TYR A 95 14.50 16.71 23.57
CA TYR A 95 13.65 16.76 22.38
C TYR A 95 13.24 18.20 22.11
N HIS A 96 12.75 18.88 23.15
CA HIS A 96 12.29 20.26 23.07
C HIS A 96 13.41 21.24 22.73
N ASP A 97 14.57 21.10 23.36
CA ASP A 97 15.75 21.93 23.10
C ASP A 97 16.28 21.71 21.69
N SER A 98 16.25 20.46 21.19
CA SER A 98 16.62 20.20 19.79
C SER A 98 15.68 20.90 18.81
N PHE A 99 14.37 20.90 19.09
CA PHE A 99 13.37 21.59 18.27
C PHE A 99 13.63 23.10 18.26
N LYS A 100 13.84 23.72 19.44
CA LYS A 100 14.24 25.14 19.55
C LYS A 100 15.47 25.43 18.70
N LYS A 101 16.52 24.64 18.87
CA LYS A 101 17.77 24.80 18.13
C LYS A 101 17.54 24.73 16.63
N ARG A 102 16.73 23.80 16.12
CA ARG A 102 16.40 23.70 14.70
C ARG A 102 15.64 24.93 14.20
N ILE A 103 14.68 25.44 14.98
CA ILE A 103 13.96 26.68 14.63
C ILE A 103 14.95 27.85 14.54
N ASP A 104 15.88 27.98 15.48
CA ASP A 104 16.89 29.03 15.47
C ASP A 104 17.89 28.90 14.31
N GLU A 105 18.39 27.70 14.06
CA GLU A 105 19.32 27.40 12.95
C GLU A 105 18.73 27.76 11.58
N VAL A 106 17.46 27.42 11.35
CA VAL A 106 16.80 27.67 10.06
C VAL A 106 16.32 29.12 9.94
N CYS A 107 15.78 29.69 11.02
CA CYS A 107 15.13 31.00 10.94
C CYS A 107 16.05 32.19 11.20
N GLY A 108 17.17 32.01 11.91
CA GLY A 108 18.08 33.09 12.30
C GLY A 108 17.33 34.28 12.92
N GLU A 109 17.56 35.48 12.39
CA GLU A 109 16.91 36.74 12.79
C GLU A 109 15.67 37.09 11.93
N SER A 110 14.96 36.09 11.41
CA SER A 110 13.73 36.32 10.65
C SER A 110 12.72 37.18 11.42
N ARG A 111 12.11 38.12 10.70
CA ARG A 111 11.10 39.05 11.22
C ARG A 111 9.67 38.63 10.89
N ASP A 112 9.46 37.43 10.34
CA ASP A 112 8.12 36.91 10.12
C ASP A 112 7.38 36.75 11.46
N GLU A 113 6.18 37.31 11.57
CA GLU A 113 5.42 37.31 12.82
C GLU A 113 5.15 35.89 13.35
N GLY A 114 4.91 34.93 12.44
CA GLY A 114 4.69 33.54 12.80
C GLY A 114 5.94 32.87 13.36
N VAL A 115 7.10 33.12 12.74
CA VAL A 115 8.40 32.64 13.23
C VAL A 115 8.70 33.21 14.62
N VAL A 116 8.53 34.52 14.81
CA VAL A 116 8.75 35.18 16.10
C VAL A 116 7.81 34.60 17.16
N ALA A 117 6.53 34.42 16.84
CA ALA A 117 5.56 33.81 17.75
C ALA A 117 5.95 32.39 18.16
N VAL A 118 6.42 31.54 17.22
CA VAL A 118 6.89 30.18 17.53
C VAL A 118 8.11 30.22 18.45
N LYS A 119 9.09 31.09 18.16
CA LYS A 119 10.27 31.23 19.03
C LYS A 119 9.85 31.65 20.44
N SER A 120 8.98 32.64 20.58
CA SER A 120 8.45 33.10 21.87
C SER A 120 7.67 32.00 22.59
N PHE A 121 6.81 31.25 21.88
CA PHE A 121 6.10 30.10 22.44
C PHE A 121 7.09 29.10 23.03
N LEU A 122 8.08 28.66 22.24
CA LEU A 122 9.03 27.65 22.68
C LEU A 122 9.89 28.15 23.85
N SER A 123 10.30 29.42 23.87
CA SER A 123 11.08 29.97 24.97
C SER A 123 10.31 30.08 26.29
N ASN A 124 9.01 30.38 26.22
CA ASN A 124 8.18 30.66 27.39
C ASN A 124 7.34 29.47 27.86
N TRP A 125 7.19 28.43 27.04
CA TRP A 125 6.39 27.26 27.37
C TRP A 125 6.95 26.54 28.60
N ASN A 126 6.08 26.24 29.57
CA ASN A 126 6.40 25.34 30.67
C ASN A 126 5.99 23.91 30.30
N PRO A 127 6.94 22.97 30.08
CA PRO A 127 6.59 21.59 29.73
C PRO A 127 5.61 20.94 30.70
N GLU A 128 5.71 21.22 32.00
CA GLU A 128 4.90 20.54 33.01
C GLU A 128 3.40 20.85 32.91
N THR A 129 3.03 22.01 32.34
CA THR A 129 1.62 22.37 32.11
C THR A 129 1.00 21.68 30.88
N SER A 130 1.79 20.92 30.12
CA SER A 130 1.28 20.20 28.93
C SER A 130 0.24 19.13 29.31
N ALA A 131 0.35 18.56 30.51
CA ALA A 131 -0.60 17.57 31.01
C ALA A 131 -2.01 18.13 31.23
N ASP A 132 -2.14 19.46 31.33
CA ASP A 132 -3.42 20.16 31.52
C ASP A 132 -4.12 20.47 30.19
N LEU A 133 -3.45 20.25 29.04
CA LEU A 133 -4.05 20.45 27.73
C LEU A 133 -5.18 19.44 27.50
N ARG A 134 -6.27 19.93 26.89
CA ARG A 134 -7.37 19.08 26.46
C ARG A 134 -6.85 17.99 25.53
N ASP A 135 -7.31 16.76 25.75
CA ASP A 135 -6.94 15.59 24.95
C ASP A 135 -5.43 15.28 24.93
N TRP A 136 -4.67 15.72 25.94
CA TRP A 136 -3.22 15.50 26.02
C TRP A 136 -2.80 14.04 25.76
N LYS A 137 -3.53 13.09 26.33
CA LYS A 137 -3.29 11.65 26.12
C LYS A 137 -3.39 11.22 24.64
N GLU A 138 -4.27 11.86 23.88
CA GLU A 138 -4.42 11.63 22.45
C GLU A 138 -3.31 12.35 21.65
N ILE A 139 -2.97 13.59 22.03
CA ILE A 139 -1.93 14.41 21.41
C ILE A 139 -0.55 13.73 21.52
N CYS A 140 -0.17 13.28 22.72
CA CYS A 140 1.09 12.58 22.95
C CYS A 140 1.01 11.06 22.64
N GLY A 141 -0.14 10.58 22.16
CA GLY A 141 -0.40 9.17 21.88
C GLY A 141 0.09 8.71 20.51
N ILE A 142 -0.01 7.40 20.26
CA ILE A 142 0.39 6.76 18.99
C ILE A 142 -0.36 7.36 17.79
N HIS A 143 -1.61 7.79 18.00
CA HIS A 143 -2.47 8.36 16.98
C HIS A 143 -2.42 9.89 16.92
N GLY A 144 -1.57 10.56 17.72
CA GLY A 144 -1.45 12.02 17.70
C GLY A 144 -0.68 12.57 16.50
N LYS A 145 0.18 11.74 15.88
CA LYS A 145 0.99 12.09 14.71
C LYS A 145 1.72 13.42 14.93
N TRP A 146 1.61 14.37 13.99
CA TRP A 146 2.28 15.64 14.06
C TRP A 146 1.34 16.73 14.55
N VAL A 147 1.89 17.64 15.34
CA VAL A 147 1.26 18.85 15.84
C VAL A 147 1.80 20.03 15.03
N ALA A 148 0.92 20.77 14.38
CA ALA A 148 1.25 21.97 13.62
C ALA A 148 0.97 23.24 14.45
N PHE A 149 1.56 24.35 14.04
CA PHE A 149 1.25 25.67 14.59
C PHE A 149 0.37 26.48 13.62
N ARG A 150 -0.50 27.32 14.17
CA ARG A 150 -1.29 28.32 13.46
C ARG A 150 -1.15 29.66 14.19
N LEU A 151 -0.94 30.75 13.44
CA LEU A 151 -0.98 32.08 14.04
C LEU A 151 -2.44 32.53 14.20
N GLN A 152 -2.75 33.22 15.29
CA GLN A 152 -4.08 33.78 15.51
C GLN A 152 -4.49 34.68 14.33
N GLY A 153 -5.65 34.38 13.73
CA GLY A 153 -6.16 35.09 12.55
C GLY A 153 -5.71 34.50 11.20
N ASP A 154 -4.74 33.57 11.18
CA ASP A 154 -4.36 32.86 9.97
C ASP A 154 -5.27 31.64 9.73
N SER A 155 -5.56 31.36 8.46
CA SER A 155 -6.27 30.12 8.04
C SER A 155 -5.35 28.94 7.74
N ARG A 156 -4.05 29.21 7.53
CA ARG A 156 -3.02 28.24 7.13
C ARG A 156 -2.14 27.83 8.30
N PHE A 157 -1.43 26.72 8.17
CA PHE A 157 -0.41 26.37 9.15
C PHE A 157 0.85 27.23 8.96
N LEU A 158 1.60 27.47 10.04
CA LEU A 158 2.81 28.28 10.00
C LEU A 158 3.87 27.69 9.05
N HIS A 159 4.01 26.37 9.01
CA HIS A 159 4.94 25.70 8.09
C HIS A 159 4.55 25.82 6.60
N GLU A 160 3.33 26.27 6.31
CA GLU A 160 2.84 26.55 4.95
C GLU A 160 3.02 28.03 4.54
N ARG A 161 3.52 28.89 5.44
CA ARG A 161 3.75 30.30 5.13
C ARG A 161 4.89 30.45 4.11
N PRO A 162 4.74 31.33 3.09
CA PRO A 162 5.77 31.51 2.06
C PRO A 162 7.17 31.78 2.63
N GLU A 163 7.28 32.67 3.62
CA GLU A 163 8.57 32.98 4.24
C GLU A 163 9.17 31.76 4.96
N VAL A 164 8.36 30.98 5.66
CA VAL A 164 8.80 29.77 6.36
C VAL A 164 9.26 28.69 5.37
N THR A 165 8.51 28.49 4.27
CA THR A 165 8.91 27.56 3.21
C THR A 165 10.20 27.98 2.51
N LYS A 166 10.42 29.30 2.34
CA LYS A 166 11.63 29.85 1.76
C LYS A 166 12.83 29.65 2.70
N LEU A 167 12.70 29.99 3.98
CA LEU A 167 13.75 29.77 4.98
C LEU A 167 14.21 28.31 5.01
N TRP A 168 13.27 27.37 4.97
CA TRP A 168 13.59 25.95 4.89
C TRP A 168 14.32 25.58 3.59
N SER A 169 13.83 26.08 2.45
CA SER A 169 14.44 25.81 1.14
C SER A 169 15.86 26.35 1.05
N ASP A 170 16.11 27.55 1.57
CA ASP A 170 17.43 28.17 1.62
C ASP A 170 18.37 27.44 2.59
N PHE A 171 17.84 26.84 3.66
CA PHE A 171 18.61 26.04 4.61
C PHE A 171 19.07 24.72 3.99
N ILE A 172 18.15 23.95 3.38
CA ILE A 172 18.48 22.66 2.75
C ILE A 172 19.36 22.82 1.51
N ALA A 173 19.29 23.95 0.81
CA ALA A 173 20.14 24.23 -0.35
C ALA A 173 21.62 24.40 0.02
N LYS A 174 21.92 24.66 1.29
CA LYS A 174 23.27 24.76 1.84
C LYS A 174 23.81 23.43 2.36
N GLU A 175 23.00 22.36 2.34
CA GLU A 175 23.45 21.05 2.82
C GLU A 175 24.54 20.50 1.89
N GLU A 176 25.70 20.20 2.47
CA GLU A 176 26.83 19.65 1.74
C GLU A 176 26.73 18.12 1.69
N PHE A 177 26.93 17.57 0.50
CA PHE A 177 26.90 16.13 0.25
C PHE A 177 28.24 15.68 -0.30
N SER A 178 28.61 14.43 0.00
CA SER A 178 29.78 13.83 -0.61
C SER A 178 29.54 13.58 -2.11
N LEU A 179 30.54 13.89 -2.93
CA LEU A 179 30.53 13.54 -4.35
C LEU A 179 30.91 12.08 -4.54
N GLY A 180 30.26 11.41 -5.48
CA GLY A 180 30.66 10.08 -5.92
C GLY A 180 29.78 9.54 -7.04
N VAL A 181 30.13 8.35 -7.51
CA VAL A 181 29.43 7.70 -8.63
C VAL A 181 28.11 7.11 -8.16
N SER A 182 27.00 7.50 -8.80
CA SER A 182 25.69 6.89 -8.54
C SER A 182 25.57 5.52 -9.19
N PHE A 183 25.01 4.56 -8.47
CA PHE A 183 24.74 3.21 -8.96
C PHE A 183 23.56 3.13 -9.95
N LEU A 184 22.83 4.22 -10.18
CA LEU A 184 21.67 4.23 -11.08
C LEU A 184 22.04 4.54 -12.52
N ASP A 185 22.99 5.46 -12.73
CA ASP A 185 23.39 5.96 -14.05
C ASP A 185 24.91 5.87 -14.31
N GLY A 186 25.72 5.66 -13.28
CA GLY A 186 27.18 5.60 -13.40
C GLY A 186 27.86 6.96 -13.43
N GLU A 187 27.14 8.05 -13.20
CA GLU A 187 27.66 9.43 -13.24
C GLU A 187 27.99 9.97 -11.85
N ILE A 188 28.80 11.04 -11.79
CA ILE A 188 29.19 11.68 -10.53
C ILE A 188 28.09 12.63 -10.06
N HIS A 189 27.60 12.41 -8.84
CA HIS A 189 26.57 13.20 -8.19
C HIS A 189 26.87 13.46 -6.71
N ASN A 190 26.16 14.42 -6.13
CA ASN A 190 25.96 14.51 -4.69
C ASN A 190 25.22 13.25 -4.22
N LEU A 191 25.83 12.49 -3.31
CA LEU A 191 25.31 11.21 -2.86
C LEU A 191 24.43 11.34 -1.62
N GLN A 192 23.33 10.58 -1.60
CA GLN A 192 22.44 10.54 -0.46
C GLN A 192 23.04 9.69 0.68
N PRO A 193 23.33 10.27 1.87
CA PRO A 193 23.91 9.52 2.98
C PRO A 193 22.89 8.64 3.72
N GLN A 194 21.60 9.00 3.64
CA GLN A 194 20.53 8.35 4.39
C GLN A 194 19.26 8.19 3.55
N TYR A 195 18.80 6.95 3.39
CA TYR A 195 17.56 6.63 2.67
C TYR A 195 16.31 6.94 3.49
N ALA A 196 15.26 7.38 2.80
CA ALA A 196 13.94 7.60 3.36
C ALA A 196 13.36 6.32 3.99
N GLN A 197 12.48 6.51 4.97
CA GLN A 197 11.65 5.45 5.50
C GLN A 197 10.21 5.56 4.97
N PHE A 198 9.59 4.40 4.84
CA PHE A 198 8.19 4.28 4.48
C PHE A 198 7.39 3.81 5.69
N LYS A 199 6.15 4.27 5.81
CA LYS A 199 5.23 3.99 6.94
C LYS A 199 4.71 2.54 6.90
N PHE A 200 5.61 1.59 7.11
CA PHE A 200 5.31 0.18 7.32
C PHE A 200 5.68 -0.22 8.76
N GLY A 201 4.69 -0.45 9.62
CA GLY A 201 4.94 -0.71 11.03
C GLY A 201 5.56 0.51 11.72
N SER A 202 6.73 0.33 12.35
CA SER A 202 7.50 1.40 13.00
C SER A 202 8.30 2.29 12.03
N GLY A 203 8.28 2.00 10.73
CA GLY A 203 9.13 2.64 9.72
C GLY A 203 10.14 1.64 9.16
N ALA A 204 10.30 1.64 7.83
CA ALA A 204 11.26 0.77 7.14
C ALA A 204 11.79 1.43 5.87
N SER A 205 13.10 1.33 5.63
CA SER A 205 13.72 1.78 4.38
C SER A 205 13.76 0.64 3.36
N LEU A 206 13.73 0.98 2.07
CA LEU A 206 13.92 0.02 0.98
C LEU A 206 15.38 -0.45 0.91
N VAL A 207 16.31 0.46 1.18
CA VAL A 207 17.75 0.20 1.28
C VAL A 207 18.20 0.68 2.65
N SER A 208 18.81 -0.19 3.45
CA SER A 208 19.21 0.14 4.82
C SER A 208 20.50 -0.55 5.21
N PHE A 209 21.44 0.23 5.77
CA PHE A 209 22.67 -0.25 6.40
C PHE A 209 22.71 0.37 7.81
N ASN A 210 21.98 -0.25 8.74
CA ASN A 210 21.69 0.31 10.06
C ASN A 210 22.56 -0.24 11.20
N GLU A 211 23.43 -1.20 10.92
CA GLU A 211 24.37 -1.81 11.86
C GLU A 211 25.73 -1.93 11.19
N VAL A 212 26.82 -1.88 11.98
CA VAL A 212 28.21 -1.99 11.48
C VAL A 212 28.42 -3.29 10.70
N ALA A 213 27.74 -4.38 11.07
CA ALA A 213 27.82 -5.65 10.37
C ALA A 213 27.24 -5.62 8.93
N TYR A 214 26.48 -4.58 8.58
CA TYR A 214 25.94 -4.38 7.23
C TYR A 214 26.82 -3.44 6.39
N GLU A 215 27.77 -2.75 7.02
CA GLU A 215 28.70 -1.84 6.35
C GLU A 215 29.87 -2.62 5.73
N SER A 216 30.38 -2.15 4.59
CA SER A 216 31.45 -2.83 3.85
C SER A 216 32.46 -1.86 3.28
N TYR A 217 33.72 -2.30 3.13
CA TYR A 217 34.80 -1.51 2.53
C TYR A 217 35.01 -0.12 3.16
N GLY A 218 34.77 0.01 4.47
CA GLY A 218 34.87 1.29 5.21
C GLY A 218 33.73 2.28 4.94
N LYS A 219 32.75 1.92 4.10
CA LYS A 219 31.60 2.75 3.74
C LYS A 219 30.51 2.64 4.78
N LYS A 220 29.86 3.76 5.11
CA LYS A 220 28.81 3.83 6.13
C LYS A 220 27.45 4.16 5.55
N LYS A 221 26.39 3.58 6.11
CA LYS A 221 25.00 3.89 5.71
C LYS A 221 24.80 3.90 4.18
N GLY A 222 24.25 4.97 3.62
CA GLY A 222 23.94 5.13 2.19
C GLY A 222 25.13 5.01 1.25
N GLU A 223 26.36 5.22 1.73
CA GLU A 223 27.59 5.05 0.94
C GLU A 223 27.78 3.62 0.41
N ASN A 224 27.16 2.63 1.05
CA ASN A 224 27.20 1.23 0.62
C ASN A 224 26.36 0.96 -0.64
N ALA A 225 25.43 1.84 -0.99
CA ALA A 225 24.61 1.72 -2.20
C ALA A 225 24.36 3.11 -2.80
N PRO A 226 25.40 3.86 -3.20
CA PRO A 226 25.32 5.29 -3.45
C PRO A 226 24.38 5.61 -4.62
N ILE A 227 23.39 6.46 -4.36
CA ILE A 227 22.57 7.10 -5.39
C ILE A 227 22.55 8.61 -5.16
N SER A 228 22.23 9.36 -6.21
CA SER A 228 22.16 10.81 -6.09
C SER A 228 21.04 11.25 -5.13
N VAL A 229 21.26 12.39 -4.46
CA VAL A 229 20.25 13.06 -3.61
C VAL A 229 18.93 13.25 -4.38
N GLU A 230 19.01 13.68 -5.64
CA GLU A 230 17.85 13.87 -6.50
C GLU A 230 17.12 12.56 -6.79
N ALA A 231 17.84 11.49 -7.15
CA ALA A 231 17.21 10.21 -7.48
C ALA A 231 16.56 9.57 -6.25
N GLU A 232 17.19 9.68 -5.09
CA GLU A 232 16.60 9.23 -3.83
C GLU A 232 15.31 9.98 -3.51
N PHE A 233 15.36 11.31 -3.56
CA PHE A 233 14.20 12.14 -3.28
C PHE A 233 13.04 11.86 -4.25
N LYS A 234 13.32 11.79 -5.56
CA LYS A 234 12.29 11.51 -6.58
C LYS A 234 11.66 10.14 -6.39
N SER A 235 12.47 9.11 -6.17
CA SER A 235 11.98 7.74 -6.03
C SER A 235 11.20 7.53 -4.73
N SER A 236 11.69 8.06 -3.61
CA SER A 236 11.02 7.97 -2.32
C SER A 236 9.71 8.76 -2.29
N THR A 237 9.69 9.97 -2.86
CA THR A 237 8.49 10.81 -2.94
C THR A 237 7.41 10.18 -3.81
N ALA A 238 7.78 9.67 -4.99
CA ALA A 238 6.84 8.98 -5.86
C ALA A 238 6.26 7.71 -5.19
N LEU A 239 7.09 6.95 -4.46
CA LEU A 239 6.62 5.78 -3.73
C LEU A 239 5.73 6.16 -2.54
N LYS A 240 6.07 7.21 -1.77
CA LYS A 240 5.21 7.74 -0.69
C LYS A 240 3.83 8.15 -1.24
N TYR A 241 3.78 8.80 -2.40
CA TYR A 241 2.52 9.12 -3.09
C TYR A 241 1.70 7.88 -3.43
N LEU A 242 2.31 6.89 -4.09
CA LEU A 242 1.62 5.64 -4.45
C LEU A 242 1.12 4.88 -3.22
N LEU A 243 1.92 4.86 -2.14
CA LEU A 243 1.55 4.21 -0.88
C LEU A 243 0.41 4.93 -0.15
N ARG A 244 0.07 6.17 -0.50
CA ARG A 244 -1.12 6.88 0.00
C ARG A 244 -2.32 6.77 -0.93
N SER A 245 -2.09 6.50 -2.21
CA SER A 245 -3.15 6.40 -3.21
C SER A 245 -4.22 5.39 -2.80
N ARG A 246 -5.48 5.75 -3.01
CA ARG A 246 -6.64 4.85 -2.84
C ARG A 246 -6.94 4.06 -4.12
N THR A 247 -6.44 4.51 -5.27
CA THR A 247 -6.72 3.92 -6.59
C THR A 247 -5.55 3.11 -7.14
N GLN A 248 -4.32 3.48 -6.80
CA GLN A 248 -3.08 2.86 -7.31
C GLN A 248 -2.39 1.94 -6.30
N ARG A 249 -3.12 1.52 -5.27
CA ARG A 249 -2.63 0.70 -4.17
C ARG A 249 -3.67 -0.35 -3.81
N ILE A 250 -3.24 -1.59 -3.74
CA ILE A 250 -4.07 -2.73 -3.31
C ILE A 250 -3.29 -3.62 -2.35
N ARG A 251 -4.01 -4.48 -1.61
CA ARG A 251 -3.42 -5.51 -0.76
C ARG A 251 -3.50 -6.85 -1.48
N ILE A 252 -2.37 -7.53 -1.65
CA ILE A 252 -2.29 -8.88 -2.21
C ILE A 252 -1.59 -9.78 -1.19
N GLY A 253 -2.34 -10.64 -0.51
CA GLY A 253 -1.80 -11.42 0.62
C GLY A 253 -1.24 -10.52 1.72
N ASP A 254 0.01 -10.73 2.10
CA ASP A 254 0.74 -9.89 3.06
C ASP A 254 1.38 -8.65 2.43
N ALA A 255 1.40 -8.54 1.10
CA ALA A 255 2.05 -7.46 0.37
C ALA A 255 1.09 -6.28 0.11
N THR A 256 1.64 -5.07 0.25
CA THR A 256 1.09 -3.83 -0.31
C THR A 256 1.63 -3.68 -1.73
N THR A 257 0.72 -3.62 -2.70
CA THR A 257 1.06 -3.54 -4.12
C THR A 257 0.69 -2.18 -4.65
N VAL A 258 1.65 -1.51 -5.28
CA VAL A 258 1.44 -0.26 -6.00
C VAL A 258 1.75 -0.44 -7.48
N PHE A 259 1.12 0.37 -8.32
CA PHE A 259 1.27 0.27 -9.76
C PHE A 259 1.08 1.61 -10.48
N TRP A 260 1.74 1.77 -11.61
CA TRP A 260 1.65 2.97 -12.43
C TRP A 260 2.01 2.66 -13.88
N ALA A 261 1.54 3.52 -14.78
CA ALA A 261 1.95 3.51 -16.18
C ALA A 261 3.05 4.55 -16.43
N GLU A 262 3.87 4.36 -17.46
CA GLU A 262 4.96 5.26 -17.86
C GLU A 262 4.48 6.69 -18.14
N ARG A 263 3.24 6.84 -18.63
CA ARG A 263 2.49 8.11 -18.71
C ARG A 263 1.11 7.97 -18.07
N ALA A 264 0.41 9.07 -17.82
CA ALA A 264 -0.93 9.01 -17.24
C ALA A 264 -1.85 8.25 -18.19
N SER A 265 -2.58 7.27 -17.67
CA SER A 265 -3.43 6.40 -18.48
C SER A 265 -4.58 5.84 -17.64
N PRO A 266 -5.80 5.68 -18.21
CA PRO A 266 -6.93 5.06 -17.54
C PRO A 266 -6.64 3.64 -17.01
N ILE A 267 -5.64 2.94 -17.57
CA ILE A 267 -5.26 1.59 -17.15
C ILE A 267 -4.92 1.51 -15.65
N GLU A 268 -4.38 2.59 -15.07
CA GLU A 268 -4.07 2.66 -13.64
C GLU A 268 -5.33 2.43 -12.80
N THR A 269 -6.42 3.14 -13.11
CA THR A 269 -7.70 3.00 -12.41
C THR A 269 -8.33 1.62 -12.66
N PHE A 270 -8.37 1.18 -13.93
CA PHE A 270 -8.97 -0.10 -14.30
C PHE A 270 -8.26 -1.27 -13.62
N PHE A 271 -6.93 -1.29 -13.60
CA PHE A 271 -6.17 -2.35 -12.97
C PHE A 271 -6.46 -2.47 -11.47
N GLY A 272 -6.53 -1.33 -10.75
CA GLY A 272 -6.88 -1.31 -9.33
C GLY A 272 -8.27 -1.90 -9.06
N GLN A 273 -9.26 -1.50 -9.86
CA GLN A 273 -10.64 -1.97 -9.73
C GLN A 273 -10.80 -3.45 -10.07
N VAL A 274 -10.11 -3.95 -11.10
CA VAL A 274 -10.16 -5.37 -11.50
C VAL A 274 -9.49 -6.28 -10.46
N MET A 275 -8.33 -5.87 -9.93
CA MET A 275 -7.57 -6.71 -9.00
C MET A 275 -8.15 -6.72 -7.60
N ASN A 276 -8.83 -5.64 -7.19
CA ASN A 276 -9.46 -5.52 -5.88
C ASN A 276 -10.84 -4.86 -5.99
N PRO A 277 -11.84 -5.57 -6.56
CA PRO A 277 -13.20 -5.03 -6.69
C PRO A 277 -13.77 -4.81 -5.28
N SER A 278 -13.96 -3.55 -4.90
CA SER A 278 -14.62 -3.24 -3.63
C SER A 278 -16.12 -3.51 -3.77
N ILE A 279 -16.75 -4.01 -2.71
CA ILE A 279 -18.21 -4.24 -2.67
C ILE A 279 -18.99 -2.91 -2.64
N GLU A 280 -18.31 -1.81 -2.27
CA GLU A 280 -18.91 -0.49 -2.03
C GLU A 280 -18.92 0.41 -3.29
N ASP A 281 -18.16 0.07 -4.34
CA ASP A 281 -18.10 0.85 -5.58
C ASP A 281 -19.21 0.49 -6.59
N GLN A 282 -20.47 0.58 -6.19
CA GLN A 282 -21.62 0.33 -7.07
C GLN A 282 -21.63 1.23 -8.32
N ALA A 283 -21.05 2.43 -8.25
CA ALA A 283 -20.92 3.34 -9.39
C ALA A 283 -19.75 2.99 -10.35
N ALA A 284 -18.72 2.28 -9.88
CA ALA A 284 -17.60 1.83 -10.72
C ALA A 284 -17.81 0.43 -11.31
N ALA A 285 -18.83 -0.31 -10.84
CA ALA A 285 -19.13 -1.66 -11.30
C ALA A 285 -19.39 -1.74 -12.81
N ILE A 286 -20.11 -0.78 -13.39
CA ILE A 286 -20.47 -0.80 -14.83
C ILE A 286 -19.26 -0.55 -15.74
N PRO A 287 -18.43 0.50 -15.54
CA PRO A 287 -17.22 0.69 -16.34
C PRO A 287 -16.23 -0.48 -16.25
N VAL A 288 -16.06 -1.06 -15.06
CA VAL A 288 -15.18 -2.21 -14.84
C VAL A 288 -15.73 -3.46 -15.49
N GLN A 289 -17.05 -3.69 -15.41
CA GLN A 289 -17.69 -4.81 -16.08
C GLN A 289 -17.54 -4.70 -17.60
N LYS A 290 -17.82 -3.52 -18.18
CA LYS A 290 -17.61 -3.27 -19.62
C LYS A 290 -16.15 -3.48 -20.03
N PHE A 291 -15.22 -3.04 -19.19
CA PHE A 291 -13.79 -3.27 -19.38
C PHE A 291 -13.47 -4.76 -19.39
N LEU A 292 -13.96 -5.52 -18.41
CA LEU A 292 -13.75 -6.96 -18.31
C LEU A 292 -14.42 -7.74 -19.45
N GLU A 293 -15.57 -7.29 -19.92
CA GLU A 293 -16.24 -7.81 -21.11
C GLU A 293 -15.44 -7.55 -22.39
N ALA A 294 -14.87 -6.35 -22.56
CA ALA A 294 -13.98 -6.03 -23.67
C ALA A 294 -12.70 -6.89 -23.64
N VAL A 295 -12.09 -7.03 -22.45
CA VAL A 295 -10.94 -7.91 -22.22
C VAL A 295 -11.29 -9.36 -22.56
N ARG A 296 -12.47 -9.85 -22.16
CA ARG A 296 -12.97 -11.19 -22.49
C ARG A 296 -13.10 -11.39 -24.00
N GLN A 297 -13.59 -10.38 -24.72
CA GLN A 297 -13.70 -10.41 -26.19
C GLN A 297 -12.33 -10.28 -26.89
N GLY A 298 -11.24 -10.11 -26.14
CA GLY A 298 -9.89 -9.95 -26.69
C GLY A 298 -9.64 -8.58 -27.31
N SER A 299 -10.49 -7.60 -27.02
CA SER A 299 -10.37 -6.21 -27.45
C SER A 299 -9.84 -5.33 -26.32
N LEU A 300 -9.16 -4.23 -26.65
CA LEU A 300 -8.92 -3.17 -25.67
C LEU A 300 -10.11 -2.22 -25.70
N PRO A 301 -10.53 -1.65 -24.55
CA PRO A 301 -11.37 -0.48 -24.57
C PRO A 301 -10.74 0.60 -25.46
N HIS A 302 -11.55 1.31 -26.24
CA HIS A 302 -11.09 2.35 -27.18
C HIS A 302 -10.12 3.35 -26.53
N GLU A 303 -10.34 3.69 -25.26
CA GLU A 303 -9.50 4.60 -24.47
C GLU A 303 -8.06 4.08 -24.23
N LEU A 304 -7.83 2.78 -24.35
CA LEU A 304 -6.53 2.14 -24.12
C LEU A 304 -5.84 1.68 -25.40
N GLU A 305 -6.49 1.78 -26.57
CA GLU A 305 -5.89 1.40 -27.86
C GLU A 305 -4.61 2.20 -28.15
N ALA A 306 -4.62 3.50 -27.84
CA ALA A 306 -3.45 4.37 -27.94
C ALA A 306 -2.33 4.01 -26.94
N ASP A 307 -2.66 3.24 -25.90
CA ASP A 307 -1.77 2.90 -24.78
C ASP A 307 -1.30 1.45 -24.84
N LYS A 308 -1.61 0.68 -25.89
CA LYS A 308 -1.29 -0.76 -25.99
C LYS A 308 0.18 -1.11 -25.69
N ASN A 309 1.12 -0.27 -26.12
CA ASN A 309 2.55 -0.48 -25.94
C ASN A 309 3.12 0.27 -24.72
N LEU A 310 2.27 0.98 -23.97
CA LEU A 310 2.68 1.75 -22.81
C LEU A 310 3.18 0.81 -21.72
N LYS A 311 4.35 1.12 -21.13
CA LYS A 311 4.87 0.32 -20.02
C LYS A 311 4.02 0.54 -18.77
N PHE A 312 3.73 -0.56 -18.10
CA PHE A 312 3.01 -0.65 -16.84
C PHE A 312 3.89 -1.34 -15.81
N TYR A 313 4.00 -0.75 -14.63
CA TYR A 313 4.90 -1.14 -13.55
C TYR A 313 4.06 -1.59 -12.36
N ILE A 314 4.43 -2.73 -11.77
CA ILE A 314 3.76 -3.31 -10.61
C ILE A 314 4.82 -3.68 -9.57
N LEU A 315 4.70 -3.11 -8.38
CA LEU A 315 5.63 -3.30 -7.27
C LEU A 315 4.88 -3.85 -6.05
N GLY A 316 5.28 -5.02 -5.56
CA GLY A 316 4.77 -5.63 -4.33
C GLY A 316 5.78 -5.55 -3.20
N LEU A 317 5.42 -4.88 -2.11
CA LEU A 317 6.23 -4.71 -0.90
C LEU A 317 5.55 -5.34 0.32
N SER A 318 6.30 -6.04 1.16
CA SER A 318 5.79 -6.53 2.45
C SER A 318 6.78 -6.22 3.57
N LEU A 319 6.32 -6.31 4.82
CA LEU A 319 7.21 -6.31 5.97
C LEU A 319 7.75 -7.72 6.25
N ASN A 320 9.06 -7.81 6.48
CA ASN A 320 9.71 -8.98 7.03
C ASN A 320 10.63 -8.55 8.18
N LYS A 321 10.21 -8.78 9.43
CA LYS A 321 10.96 -8.43 10.65
C LYS A 321 11.51 -6.99 10.61
N ALA A 322 10.63 -6.01 10.44
CA ALA A 322 10.94 -4.57 10.31
C ALA A 322 11.73 -4.14 9.06
N ARG A 323 12.04 -5.05 8.12
CA ARG A 323 12.60 -4.71 6.80
C ARG A 323 11.54 -4.75 5.73
N LEU A 324 11.66 -3.87 4.75
CA LEU A 324 10.86 -3.96 3.53
C LEU A 324 11.43 -5.07 2.64
N ALA A 325 10.58 -6.00 2.26
CA ALA A 325 10.89 -7.03 1.30
C ALA A 325 10.19 -6.73 -0.02
N LEU A 326 10.96 -6.63 -1.10
CA LEU A 326 10.44 -6.64 -2.46
C LEU A 326 9.97 -8.06 -2.78
N ARG A 327 8.65 -8.28 -2.80
CA ARG A 327 8.04 -9.58 -3.10
C ARG A 327 8.02 -9.85 -4.59
N PHE A 328 7.71 -8.83 -5.37
CA PHE A 328 7.73 -8.89 -6.83
C PHE A 328 7.86 -7.50 -7.44
N TRP A 329 8.53 -7.48 -8.58
CA TRP A 329 8.62 -6.35 -9.50
C TRP A 329 8.27 -6.88 -10.88
N HIS A 330 7.26 -6.29 -11.52
CA HIS A 330 6.82 -6.71 -12.83
C HIS A 330 6.64 -5.48 -13.72
N VAL A 331 7.18 -5.57 -14.93
CA VAL A 331 7.05 -4.56 -15.97
C VAL A 331 6.53 -5.26 -17.21
N CYS A 332 5.45 -4.75 -17.78
CA CYS A 332 4.84 -5.26 -19.00
C CYS A 332 4.22 -4.10 -19.79
N SER A 333 3.86 -4.34 -21.04
CA SER A 333 2.99 -3.42 -21.79
C SER A 333 1.53 -3.56 -21.35
N VAL A 334 0.72 -2.53 -21.60
CA VAL A 334 -0.74 -2.62 -21.39
C VAL A 334 -1.34 -3.79 -22.17
N SER A 335 -0.93 -4.01 -23.42
CA SER A 335 -1.42 -5.12 -24.24
C SER A 335 -1.09 -6.48 -23.64
N GLU A 336 0.13 -6.66 -23.12
CA GLU A 336 0.51 -7.90 -22.44
C GLU A 336 -0.33 -8.09 -21.18
N LEU A 337 -0.47 -7.05 -20.35
CA LEU A 337 -1.29 -7.11 -19.13
C LEU A 337 -2.74 -7.52 -19.44
N MET A 338 -3.34 -6.94 -20.48
CA MET A 338 -4.70 -7.26 -20.90
C MET A 338 -4.81 -8.69 -21.41
N GLY A 339 -3.82 -9.15 -22.20
CA GLY A 339 -3.73 -10.55 -22.59
C GLY A 339 -3.68 -11.49 -21.38
N ARG A 340 -2.90 -11.15 -20.35
CA ARG A 340 -2.80 -11.94 -19.11
C ARG A 340 -4.10 -12.00 -18.33
N LEU A 341 -4.81 -10.88 -18.22
CA LEU A 341 -6.12 -10.82 -17.56
C LEU A 341 -7.17 -11.59 -18.37
N ARG A 342 -7.23 -11.42 -19.69
CA ARG A 342 -8.10 -12.21 -20.57
C ARG A 342 -7.86 -13.69 -20.38
N ASP A 343 -6.62 -14.14 -20.53
CA ASP A 343 -6.27 -15.55 -20.40
C ASP A 343 -6.62 -16.06 -18.99
N HIS A 344 -6.51 -15.25 -17.94
CA HIS A 344 -6.92 -15.62 -16.59
C HIS A 344 -8.43 -15.87 -16.50
N PHE A 345 -9.25 -14.91 -16.96
CA PHE A 345 -10.70 -15.01 -16.89
C PHE A 345 -11.25 -16.09 -17.83
N SER A 346 -10.72 -16.26 -19.03
CA SER A 346 -11.11 -17.36 -19.94
C SER A 346 -10.81 -18.74 -19.34
N ASN A 347 -9.70 -18.89 -18.62
CA ASN A 347 -9.40 -20.14 -17.92
C ASN A 347 -10.42 -20.42 -16.79
N LEU A 348 -10.89 -19.37 -16.09
CA LEU A 348 -11.88 -19.49 -15.03
C LEU A 348 -13.32 -19.69 -15.53
N GLU A 349 -13.62 -19.23 -16.74
CA GLU A 349 -14.99 -19.18 -17.25
C GLU A 349 -15.70 -20.53 -17.13
N MET A 350 -16.91 -20.54 -16.60
CA MET A 350 -17.78 -21.71 -16.46
C MET A 350 -19.23 -21.24 -16.62
N ASP A 351 -20.11 -22.16 -17.00
CA ASP A 351 -21.55 -21.87 -16.94
C ASP A 351 -21.96 -21.50 -15.50
N HIS A 352 -22.77 -20.44 -15.38
CA HIS A 352 -23.02 -19.79 -14.10
C HIS A 352 -24.43 -19.21 -14.03
N SER A 353 -24.96 -19.05 -12.81
CA SER A 353 -26.25 -18.38 -12.60
C SER A 353 -26.09 -16.86 -12.57
N ASP A 354 -27.19 -16.11 -12.64
CA ASP A 354 -27.19 -14.64 -12.48
C ASP A 354 -26.72 -14.17 -11.10
N LYS A 355 -26.64 -15.08 -10.12
CA LYS A 355 -26.19 -14.80 -8.75
C LYS A 355 -24.69 -15.01 -8.57
N ASP A 356 -24.04 -15.69 -9.51
CA ASP A 356 -22.61 -15.94 -9.47
C ASP A 356 -21.83 -14.72 -9.95
N ILE A 357 -20.56 -14.59 -9.50
CA ILE A 357 -19.70 -13.46 -9.86
C ILE A 357 -18.98 -13.80 -11.18
N PRO A 358 -19.27 -13.14 -12.31
CA PRO A 358 -18.68 -13.52 -13.59
C PRO A 358 -17.16 -13.34 -13.63
N PHE A 359 -16.66 -12.28 -13.00
CA PHE A 359 -15.24 -11.94 -12.94
C PHE A 359 -14.74 -11.90 -11.49
N PRO A 360 -14.43 -13.07 -10.90
CA PRO A 360 -14.02 -13.14 -9.50
C PRO A 360 -12.63 -12.55 -9.31
N GLY A 361 -12.53 -11.50 -8.48
CA GLY A 361 -11.23 -10.99 -8.02
C GLY A 361 -10.43 -12.01 -7.20
N VAL A 362 -9.12 -11.77 -7.04
CA VAL A 362 -8.17 -12.69 -6.36
C VAL A 362 -8.67 -13.14 -4.99
N TRP A 363 -9.23 -12.22 -4.19
CA TRP A 363 -9.76 -12.54 -2.87
C TRP A 363 -10.90 -13.56 -2.89
N HIS A 364 -11.80 -13.48 -3.87
CA HIS A 364 -12.88 -14.45 -4.03
C HIS A 364 -12.34 -15.87 -4.25
N LEU A 365 -11.29 -15.99 -5.07
CA LEU A 365 -10.65 -17.28 -5.34
C LEU A 365 -9.93 -17.84 -4.10
N LEU A 366 -9.26 -16.99 -3.34
CA LEU A 366 -8.54 -17.40 -2.13
C LEU A 366 -9.49 -17.89 -1.03
N LYS A 367 -10.67 -17.28 -0.87
CA LYS A 367 -11.67 -17.72 0.12
C LYS A 367 -12.15 -19.15 -0.11
N GLU A 368 -12.11 -19.64 -1.35
CA GLU A 368 -12.50 -21.03 -1.67
C GLU A 368 -11.47 -22.08 -1.25
N THR A 369 -10.27 -21.66 -0.82
CA THR A 369 -9.21 -22.57 -0.34
C THR A 369 -9.21 -22.81 1.17
N ALA A 370 -10.03 -22.07 1.91
CA ALA A 370 -9.99 -22.03 3.37
C ALA A 370 -11.40 -22.09 3.99
N ARG A 371 -11.49 -22.45 5.27
CA ARG A 371 -12.77 -22.41 6.02
C ARG A 371 -13.11 -20.98 6.44
N GLU A 372 -12.14 -20.31 7.06
CA GLU A 372 -12.24 -18.91 7.47
C GLU A 372 -11.19 -18.06 6.77
N THR A 373 -11.44 -16.76 6.66
CA THR A 373 -10.53 -15.81 5.99
C THR A 373 -9.16 -15.75 6.63
N LYS A 374 -9.08 -15.98 7.94
CA LYS A 374 -7.83 -16.01 8.71
C LYS A 374 -6.95 -17.23 8.39
N ASP A 375 -7.54 -18.29 7.81
CA ASP A 375 -6.83 -19.53 7.48
C ASP A 375 -6.22 -19.50 6.07
N ILE A 376 -6.47 -18.44 5.30
CA ILE A 376 -5.91 -18.27 3.95
C ILE A 376 -4.41 -18.08 4.06
N SER A 377 -3.65 -18.92 3.36
CA SER A 377 -2.19 -18.81 3.32
C SER A 377 -1.76 -17.46 2.72
N PRO A 378 -0.97 -16.63 3.43
CA PRO A 378 -0.51 -15.35 2.92
C PRO A 378 0.39 -15.52 1.67
N VAL A 379 1.11 -16.65 1.59
CA VAL A 379 1.98 -16.98 0.46
C VAL A 379 1.16 -17.28 -0.80
N LEU A 380 -0.03 -17.88 -0.64
CA LEU A 380 -0.88 -18.25 -1.78
C LEU A 380 -1.39 -17.02 -2.53
N GLY A 381 -1.78 -15.95 -1.82
CA GLY A 381 -2.29 -14.74 -2.48
C GLY A 381 -1.26 -14.06 -3.38
N GLY A 382 -0.02 -13.94 -2.89
CA GLY A 382 1.09 -13.42 -3.70
C GLY A 382 1.43 -14.33 -4.88
N ALA A 383 1.47 -15.65 -4.66
CA ALA A 383 1.77 -16.61 -5.71
C ALA A 383 0.70 -16.64 -6.81
N LEU A 384 -0.59 -16.64 -6.44
CA LEU A 384 -1.71 -16.60 -7.38
C LEU A 384 -1.65 -15.32 -8.23
N THR A 385 -1.47 -14.17 -7.59
CA THR A 385 -1.39 -12.90 -8.31
C THR A 385 -0.19 -12.86 -9.26
N ARG A 386 0.97 -13.37 -8.83
CA ARG A 386 2.12 -13.51 -9.73
C ARG A 386 1.76 -14.37 -10.95
N SER A 387 1.11 -15.51 -10.77
CA SER A 387 0.67 -16.37 -11.88
C SER A 387 -0.33 -15.68 -12.82
N ILE A 388 -1.21 -14.82 -12.29
CA ILE A 388 -2.10 -13.99 -13.12
C ILE A 388 -1.27 -13.01 -13.95
N LEU A 389 -0.40 -12.23 -13.32
CA LEU A 389 0.36 -11.17 -13.97
C LEU A 389 1.41 -11.68 -14.96
N THR A 390 2.06 -12.83 -14.68
CA THR A 390 3.11 -13.36 -15.55
C THR A 390 2.61 -14.41 -16.54
N GLY A 391 1.40 -14.93 -16.34
CA GLY A 391 0.88 -16.09 -17.09
C GLY A 391 1.54 -17.42 -16.69
N ALA A 392 2.33 -17.44 -15.62
CA ALA A 392 2.91 -18.67 -15.10
C ALA A 392 1.82 -19.64 -14.60
N HIS A 393 2.23 -20.89 -14.35
CA HIS A 393 1.37 -21.89 -13.73
C HIS A 393 0.73 -21.38 -12.45
N TYR A 394 -0.55 -21.71 -12.25
CA TYR A 394 -1.20 -21.46 -10.97
C TYR A 394 -0.49 -22.25 -9.87
N PRO A 395 -0.40 -21.71 -8.63
CA PRO A 395 0.24 -22.42 -7.53
C PRO A 395 -0.47 -23.75 -7.25
N GLN A 396 0.28 -24.83 -7.08
CA GLN A 396 -0.32 -26.15 -6.80
C GLN A 396 -1.16 -26.16 -5.51
N SER A 397 -0.78 -25.31 -4.55
CA SER A 397 -1.53 -25.11 -3.31
C SER A 397 -2.93 -24.52 -3.53
N LEU A 398 -3.18 -23.80 -4.64
CA LEU A 398 -4.54 -23.37 -5.01
C LEU A 398 -5.44 -24.58 -5.27
N TYR A 399 -4.95 -25.50 -6.11
CA TYR A 399 -5.66 -26.73 -6.47
C TYR A 399 -5.88 -27.62 -5.24
N GLN A 400 -4.81 -27.87 -4.47
CA GLN A 400 -4.88 -28.69 -3.27
C GLN A 400 -5.81 -28.09 -2.21
N GLY A 401 -5.79 -26.77 -2.03
CA GLY A 401 -6.68 -26.06 -1.12
C GLY A 401 -8.15 -26.24 -1.49
N VAL A 402 -8.50 -26.03 -2.76
CA VAL A 402 -9.88 -26.23 -3.24
C VAL A 402 -10.32 -27.69 -3.11
N VAL A 403 -9.51 -28.65 -3.57
CA VAL A 403 -9.84 -30.08 -3.46
C VAL A 403 -10.01 -30.49 -1.99
N GLY A 404 -9.14 -30.01 -1.10
CA GLY A 404 -9.23 -30.24 0.34
C GLY A 404 -10.53 -29.69 0.93
N ARG A 405 -10.94 -28.48 0.54
CA ARG A 405 -12.22 -27.90 0.98
C ARG A 405 -13.42 -28.69 0.48
N ILE A 406 -13.43 -29.09 -0.79
CA ILE A 406 -14.50 -29.93 -1.35
C ILE A 406 -14.59 -31.26 -0.58
N ARG A 407 -13.46 -31.90 -0.26
CA ARG A 407 -13.47 -33.15 0.53
C ARG A 407 -13.98 -32.95 1.95
N ALA A 408 -13.79 -31.77 2.53
CA ALA A 408 -14.16 -31.46 3.89
C ALA A 408 -15.64 -31.07 4.05
N ASP A 409 -16.23 -30.36 3.07
CA ASP A 409 -17.59 -29.85 3.15
C ASP A 409 -18.55 -30.37 2.05
N GLY A 410 -18.05 -31.20 1.13
CA GLY A 410 -18.82 -31.78 0.03
C GLY A 410 -19.28 -30.77 -1.03
N ARG A 411 -18.94 -29.48 -0.92
CA ARG A 411 -19.52 -28.43 -1.77
C ARG A 411 -18.66 -28.14 -2.99
N VAL A 412 -19.22 -28.36 -4.17
CA VAL A 412 -18.68 -27.87 -5.44
C VAL A 412 -19.55 -26.70 -5.89
N ASN A 413 -19.05 -25.47 -5.74
CA ASN A 413 -19.72 -24.24 -6.21
C ASN A 413 -19.07 -23.76 -7.52
N TYR A 414 -19.66 -22.73 -8.12
CA TYR A 414 -19.16 -22.10 -9.35
C TYR A 414 -17.66 -21.76 -9.25
N LEU A 415 -17.24 -21.06 -8.19
CA LEU A 415 -15.85 -20.61 -8.04
C LEU A 415 -14.86 -21.78 -7.89
N ARG A 416 -15.19 -22.81 -7.11
CA ARG A 416 -14.34 -24.00 -6.95
C ARG A 416 -14.20 -24.77 -8.25
N ALA A 417 -15.30 -24.95 -8.99
CA ALA A 417 -15.27 -25.58 -10.31
C ALA A 417 -14.41 -24.78 -11.29
N SER A 418 -14.61 -23.45 -11.32
CA SER A 418 -13.84 -22.49 -12.13
C SER A 418 -12.34 -22.56 -11.84
N ILE A 419 -11.95 -22.58 -10.55
CA ILE A 419 -10.54 -22.71 -10.14
C ILE A 419 -9.94 -24.04 -10.61
N LEU A 420 -10.63 -25.16 -10.40
CA LEU A 420 -10.15 -26.47 -10.82
C LEU A 420 -9.98 -26.54 -12.34
N LYS A 421 -10.96 -26.05 -13.11
CA LYS A 421 -10.87 -25.91 -14.58
C LYS A 421 -9.65 -25.08 -14.96
N ALA A 422 -9.49 -23.90 -14.37
CA ALA A 422 -8.40 -22.99 -14.70
C ALA A 422 -7.02 -23.63 -14.46
N VAL A 423 -6.86 -24.39 -13.37
CA VAL A 423 -5.63 -25.16 -13.10
C VAL A 423 -5.44 -26.27 -14.14
N LEU A 424 -6.48 -27.06 -14.43
CA LEU A 424 -6.40 -28.16 -15.40
C LEU A 424 -6.04 -27.67 -16.80
N GLN A 425 -6.65 -26.58 -17.25
CA GLN A 425 -6.36 -25.95 -18.55
C GLN A 425 -4.96 -25.34 -18.57
N ARG A 426 -4.63 -24.45 -17.62
CA ARG A 426 -3.36 -23.71 -17.66
C ARG A 426 -2.15 -24.58 -17.34
N ASN A 427 -2.23 -25.40 -16.29
CA ASN A 427 -1.10 -26.18 -15.78
C ASN A 427 -0.92 -27.51 -16.49
N TYR A 428 -2.02 -28.20 -16.79
CA TYR A 428 -1.97 -29.56 -17.32
C TYR A 428 -2.39 -29.66 -18.79
N LYS A 429 -2.76 -28.53 -19.43
CA LYS A 429 -3.22 -28.48 -20.82
C LYS A 429 -4.38 -29.43 -21.11
N LYS A 430 -5.22 -29.68 -20.10
CA LYS A 430 -6.40 -30.51 -20.21
C LYS A 430 -7.59 -29.64 -20.59
N GLU A 431 -8.26 -30.00 -21.67
CA GLU A 431 -9.51 -29.36 -22.04
C GLU A 431 -10.61 -29.77 -21.06
N VAL A 432 -11.37 -28.79 -20.60
CA VAL A 432 -12.52 -28.95 -19.70
C VAL A 432 -13.64 -28.12 -20.33
N PRO A 433 -14.77 -28.74 -20.72
CA PRO A 433 -15.85 -28.04 -21.38
C PRO A 433 -16.47 -27.01 -20.44
N MET A 434 -16.99 -25.96 -21.04
CA MET A 434 -17.68 -24.87 -20.35
C MET A 434 -18.97 -25.33 -19.66
N SER A 435 -19.69 -26.24 -20.32
CA SER A 435 -20.94 -26.84 -19.89
C SER A 435 -20.85 -28.37 -19.93
N LEU A 436 -21.97 -29.05 -19.68
CA LEU A 436 -22.05 -30.50 -19.88
C LEU A 436 -21.75 -30.86 -21.35
N ASP A 437 -20.77 -31.73 -21.55
CA ASP A 437 -20.47 -32.37 -22.84
C ASP A 437 -20.92 -33.83 -22.77
N THR A 438 -21.98 -34.16 -23.50
CA THR A 438 -22.53 -35.52 -23.48
C THR A 438 -21.66 -36.53 -24.20
N GLU A 439 -20.82 -36.07 -25.14
CA GLU A 439 -19.99 -36.90 -26.01
C GLU A 439 -18.64 -37.25 -25.39
N ARG A 440 -18.26 -36.59 -24.29
CA ARG A 440 -17.00 -36.85 -23.60
C ARG A 440 -16.97 -38.22 -22.92
N LYS A 441 -16.00 -39.05 -23.30
CA LYS A 441 -15.84 -40.45 -22.85
C LYS A 441 -14.76 -40.69 -21.80
N ASP A 442 -14.15 -39.62 -21.26
CA ASP A 442 -13.14 -39.75 -20.20
C ASP A 442 -13.75 -40.39 -18.95
N VAL A 443 -13.12 -41.44 -18.41
CA VAL A 443 -13.64 -42.22 -17.27
C VAL A 443 -13.94 -41.32 -16.07
N SER A 444 -13.03 -40.42 -15.69
CA SER A 444 -13.24 -39.50 -14.57
C SER A 444 -14.43 -38.55 -14.79
N TYR A 445 -14.69 -38.16 -16.04
CA TYR A 445 -15.81 -37.29 -16.39
C TYR A 445 -17.14 -38.06 -16.35
N LEU A 446 -17.17 -39.28 -16.90
CA LEU A 446 -18.33 -40.16 -16.86
C LEU A 446 -18.71 -40.55 -15.42
N LEU A 447 -17.74 -40.87 -14.57
CA LEU A 447 -17.98 -41.17 -13.15
C LEU A 447 -18.56 -39.96 -12.40
N GLY A 448 -18.04 -38.76 -12.66
CA GLY A 448 -18.60 -37.53 -12.10
C GLY A 448 -20.06 -37.28 -12.54
N ARG A 449 -20.36 -37.48 -13.83
CA ARG A 449 -21.74 -37.37 -14.38
C ARG A 449 -22.67 -38.40 -13.75
N LEU A 450 -22.24 -39.66 -13.64
CA LEU A 450 -23.01 -40.72 -12.99
C LEU A 450 -23.33 -40.34 -11.54
N PHE A 451 -22.33 -39.87 -10.78
CA PHE A 451 -22.53 -39.46 -9.40
C PHE A 451 -23.54 -38.31 -9.27
N ALA A 452 -23.46 -37.30 -10.15
CA ALA A 452 -24.40 -36.19 -10.17
C ALA A 452 -25.84 -36.64 -10.47
N VAL A 453 -26.03 -37.58 -11.41
CA VAL A 453 -27.35 -38.16 -11.71
C VAL A 453 -27.89 -38.98 -10.53
N LEU A 454 -27.04 -39.74 -9.84
CA LEU A 454 -27.45 -40.49 -8.64
C LEU A 454 -27.92 -39.57 -7.50
N GLU A 455 -27.20 -38.47 -7.26
CA GLU A 455 -27.62 -37.46 -6.28
C GLU A 455 -28.94 -36.79 -6.68
N LYS A 456 -29.09 -36.44 -7.96
CA LYS A 456 -30.33 -35.84 -8.48
C LYS A 456 -31.53 -36.79 -8.34
N ALA A 457 -31.36 -38.06 -8.72
CA ALA A 457 -32.39 -39.08 -8.57
C ALA A 457 -32.80 -39.27 -7.10
N GLN A 458 -31.84 -39.26 -6.17
CA GLN A 458 -32.14 -39.34 -4.74
C GLN A 458 -32.92 -38.13 -4.23
N THR A 459 -32.48 -36.92 -4.60
CA THR A 459 -33.10 -35.67 -4.13
C THR A 459 -34.49 -35.43 -4.71
N ASP A 460 -34.76 -35.88 -5.93
CA ASP A 460 -36.09 -35.82 -6.55
C ASP A 460 -37.05 -36.87 -5.99
N ALA A 461 -36.54 -38.06 -5.66
CA ALA A 461 -37.37 -39.16 -5.15
C ALA A 461 -37.76 -38.98 -3.68
N ILE A 462 -36.82 -38.57 -2.82
CA ILE A 462 -37.02 -38.53 -1.36
C ILE A 462 -36.33 -37.33 -0.71
N LYS A 463 -37.01 -36.70 0.25
CA LYS A 463 -36.43 -35.64 1.08
C LYS A 463 -35.59 -36.24 2.20
N VAL A 464 -34.28 -36.32 2.01
CA VAL A 464 -33.32 -36.89 2.97
C VAL A 464 -32.62 -35.83 3.81
N LYS A 465 -32.19 -36.20 5.04
CA LYS A 465 -31.36 -35.34 5.90
C LYS A 465 -29.89 -35.28 5.46
N ALA A 466 -29.42 -36.28 4.72
CA ALA A 466 -28.08 -36.35 4.16
C ALA A 466 -28.14 -37.13 2.84
N THR A 467 -27.54 -36.58 1.79
CA THR A 467 -27.50 -37.14 0.44
C THR A 467 -26.32 -38.10 0.25
N ILE A 468 -26.30 -38.82 -0.88
CA ILE A 468 -25.16 -39.65 -1.30
C ILE A 468 -23.88 -38.80 -1.44
N LYS A 469 -24.00 -37.55 -1.87
CA LYS A 469 -22.90 -36.58 -1.91
C LYS A 469 -22.36 -36.30 -0.52
N ASP A 470 -23.23 -35.98 0.44
CA ASP A 470 -22.82 -35.62 1.80
C ASP A 470 -22.02 -36.74 2.48
N ARG A 471 -22.33 -38.01 2.15
CA ARG A 471 -21.69 -39.18 2.77
C ARG A 471 -20.53 -39.77 1.99
N PHE A 472 -20.60 -39.78 0.66
CA PHE A 472 -19.72 -40.60 -0.18
C PHE A 472 -18.90 -39.82 -1.21
N PHE A 473 -19.09 -38.50 -1.35
CA PHE A 473 -18.37 -37.71 -2.36
C PHE A 473 -16.84 -37.83 -2.23
N SER A 474 -16.31 -37.75 -1.01
CA SER A 474 -14.87 -37.83 -0.76
C SER A 474 -14.28 -39.21 -1.08
N ALA A 475 -15.04 -40.27 -0.84
CA ALA A 475 -14.64 -41.64 -1.19
C ALA A 475 -14.70 -41.87 -2.70
N ALA A 476 -15.78 -41.41 -3.36
CA ALA A 476 -15.98 -41.58 -4.79
C ALA A 476 -15.04 -40.72 -5.66
N SER A 477 -14.51 -39.63 -5.11
CA SER A 477 -13.59 -38.70 -5.80
C SER A 477 -12.10 -38.95 -5.50
N ALA A 478 -11.78 -39.97 -4.70
CA ALA A 478 -10.40 -40.37 -4.47
C ALA A 478 -9.91 -41.27 -5.62
N PRO A 479 -8.63 -41.16 -6.04
CA PRO A 479 -8.05 -42.15 -6.93
C PRO A 479 -8.10 -43.52 -6.24
N VAL A 480 -8.46 -44.56 -6.99
CA VAL A 480 -8.31 -45.94 -6.54
C VAL A 480 -6.80 -46.20 -6.46
N ASN A 481 -6.31 -46.60 -5.28
CA ASN A 481 -4.91 -47.00 -5.10
C ASN A 481 -4.56 -48.21 -5.97
#